data_AF-A0A961I7Z1-F1
#
_entry.id   AF-A0A961I7Z1-F1
#
_cell.length_a   1.000
_cell.length_b   1.000
_cell.length_c   1.000
_cell.angle_alpha   90.00
_cell.angle_beta   90.00
_cell.angle_gamma   90.00
#
_symmetry.space_group_name_H-M   'P 1'
#
loop_
_entity.id
_entity.type
_entity.pdbx_description
1 polymer ?
#
loop_
_entity_poly.entity_id
_entity_poly.type
_entity_poly.pdbx_seq_one_letter_code
_entity_poly.pdbx_strand_id
1 'polypeptide(L)'
;MTEILSQDEIDALLSAISSGEVDPDDYSSVGEQKKVKIYDFRRPDKFSKDQIRTLQMMHETFARLTTTALSAQLRALVGVHVGSVDQLTYEEFIRSIPNPTTLAVINMDPLRGSAVLEIDPSITFTIIDRLFGGPGEPTKITRELSDIELSVMEGIIVRILGNLREA
;
A
#
# COMPACT_ATOMS: atom_id res chain seq x y z
N MET A 1 9.54 -19.64 -1.55
CA MET A 1 9.71 -19.61 -3.01
C MET A 1 11.10 -20.16 -3.24
N THR A 2 11.22 -21.33 -3.87
CA THR A 2 12.51 -22.01 -4.09
C THR A 2 13.41 -21.08 -4.89
N GLU A 3 14.55 -20.66 -4.32
CA GLU A 3 15.52 -19.81 -5.02
C GLU A 3 16.07 -20.62 -6.20
N ILE A 4 15.62 -20.25 -7.39
CA ILE A 4 16.12 -20.82 -8.63
C ILE A 4 17.42 -20.08 -8.90
N LEU A 5 18.54 -20.77 -8.70
CA LEU A 5 19.87 -20.27 -9.03
C LEU A 5 19.90 -19.89 -10.52
N SER A 6 20.54 -18.77 -10.79
CA SER A 6 20.80 -18.32 -12.16
C SER A 6 21.77 -19.26 -12.86
N GLN A 7 21.70 -19.32 -14.20
CA GLN A 7 22.55 -20.21 -14.99
C GLN A 7 24.05 -19.95 -14.77
N ASP A 8 24.41 -18.69 -14.51
CA ASP A 8 25.79 -18.29 -14.22
C ASP A 8 26.30 -18.87 -12.88
N GLU A 9 25.43 -19.05 -11.89
CA GLU A 9 25.78 -19.66 -10.60
C GLU A 9 25.96 -21.18 -10.73
N ILE A 10 25.17 -21.82 -11.59
CA ILE A 10 25.29 -23.25 -11.90
C ILE A 10 26.64 -23.52 -12.57
N ASP A 11 27.01 -22.69 -13.54
CA ASP A 11 28.26 -22.83 -14.28
C ASP A 11 29.49 -22.55 -13.40
N ALA A 12 29.39 -21.58 -12.48
CA ALA A 12 30.43 -21.30 -11.49
C ALA A 12 30.63 -22.48 -10.51
N LEU A 13 29.55 -23.09 -10.03
CA LEU A 13 29.60 -24.26 -9.14
C LEU A 13 30.16 -25.51 -9.83
N LEU A 14 29.79 -25.74 -11.10
CA LEU A 14 30.32 -26.84 -11.91
C LEU A 14 31.82 -26.68 -12.20
N SER A 15 32.26 -25.46 -12.47
CA SER A 15 33.67 -25.12 -12.64
C SER A 15 34.48 -25.39 -11.36
N ALA A 16 33.98 -24.94 -10.21
CA ALA A 16 34.64 -25.12 -8.91
C ALA A 16 34.70 -26.59 -8.46
N ILE A 17 33.69 -27.40 -8.78
CA ILE A 17 33.71 -28.85 -8.54
C ILE A 17 34.71 -29.57 -9.47
N SER A 18 34.85 -29.12 -10.72
CA SER A 18 35.72 -29.78 -11.70
C SER A 18 37.20 -29.49 -11.49
N SER A 19 37.56 -28.36 -10.86
CA SER A 19 38.96 -27.98 -10.62
C SER A 19 39.57 -28.63 -9.36
N GLY A 20 38.74 -29.20 -8.47
CA GLY A 20 39.20 -29.88 -7.26
C GLY A 20 39.84 -28.98 -6.19
N GLU A 21 39.85 -27.66 -6.41
CA GLU A 21 40.30 -26.65 -5.45
C GLU A 21 39.07 -26.03 -4.80
N VAL A 22 38.66 -26.58 -3.66
CA VAL A 22 37.62 -25.98 -2.82
C VAL A 22 38.32 -25.38 -1.61
N ASP A 23 38.71 -24.10 -1.72
CA ASP A 23 39.15 -23.33 -0.56
C ASP A 23 37.89 -22.85 0.21
N PRO A 24 37.71 -23.18 1.50
CA PRO A 24 36.51 -22.83 2.25
C PRO A 24 36.24 -21.32 2.36
N ASP A 25 37.26 -20.50 2.12
CA ASP A 25 37.16 -19.03 2.18
C ASP A 25 36.53 -18.41 0.93
N ASP A 26 36.44 -19.13 -0.20
CA ASP A 26 35.93 -18.58 -1.47
C ASP A 26 34.39 -18.56 -1.56
N TYR A 27 33.70 -19.20 -0.61
CA TYR A 27 32.24 -19.12 -0.47
C TYR A 27 31.75 -17.73 -0.05
N SER A 28 32.64 -16.89 0.49
CA SER A 28 32.30 -15.52 0.88
C SER A 28 32.26 -14.54 -0.31
N SER A 29 32.83 -14.94 -1.46
CA SER A 29 33.00 -14.10 -2.65
C SER A 29 31.82 -14.13 -3.63
N VAL A 30 30.99 -15.19 -3.59
CA VAL A 30 30.04 -15.51 -4.68
C VAL A 30 28.61 -15.01 -4.41
N GLY A 31 28.32 -14.47 -3.23
CA GLY A 31 26.93 -14.20 -2.79
C GLY A 31 26.48 -12.74 -2.67
N GLU A 32 27.38 -11.76 -2.73
CA GLU A 32 26.96 -10.34 -2.71
C GLU A 32 26.88 -9.79 -4.13
N GLN A 33 25.90 -10.28 -4.90
CA GLN A 33 25.34 -9.40 -5.94
C GLN A 33 24.86 -8.16 -5.19
N LYS A 34 25.64 -7.07 -5.26
CA LYS A 34 25.20 -5.75 -4.80
C LYS A 34 23.80 -5.59 -5.38
N LYS A 35 22.79 -5.44 -4.52
CA LYS A 35 21.43 -5.13 -4.96
C LYS A 35 21.48 -3.76 -5.63
N VAL A 36 21.84 -3.74 -6.91
CA VAL A 36 21.94 -2.55 -7.73
C VAL A 36 20.52 -2.11 -7.98
N LYS A 37 20.04 -1.19 -7.14
CA LYS A 37 18.77 -0.53 -7.37
C LYS A 37 19.00 0.50 -8.48
N ILE A 38 18.32 0.35 -9.61
CA ILE A 38 18.32 1.36 -10.68
C ILE A 38 17.80 2.66 -10.06
N TYR A 39 18.67 3.67 -10.00
CA TYR A 39 18.34 4.98 -9.45
C TYR A 39 18.15 5.97 -10.60
N ASP A 40 16.95 6.51 -10.72
CA ASP A 40 16.67 7.54 -11.71
C ASP A 40 17.13 8.90 -11.18
N PHE A 41 18.32 9.34 -11.59
CA PHE A 41 18.87 10.64 -11.23
C PHE A 41 18.02 11.83 -11.71
N ARG A 42 17.07 11.63 -12.64
CA ARG A 42 16.11 12.67 -13.07
C ARG A 42 14.95 12.81 -12.10
N ARG A 43 14.74 11.83 -11.22
CA ARG A 43 13.72 11.80 -10.18
C ARG A 43 14.36 11.47 -8.83
N PRO A 44 15.19 12.38 -8.28
CA PRO A 44 15.78 12.13 -6.97
C PRO A 44 14.66 11.96 -5.94
N ASP A 45 14.77 10.91 -5.13
CA ASP A 45 13.91 10.69 -3.96
C ASP A 45 13.94 11.95 -3.09
N LYS A 46 12.77 12.55 -2.88
CA LYS A 46 12.67 13.83 -2.14
C LYS A 46 12.68 13.60 -0.64
N PHE A 47 12.36 12.38 -0.22
CA PHE A 47 12.30 11.98 1.17
C PHE A 47 13.41 10.99 1.50
N SER A 48 13.98 11.11 2.70
CA SER A 48 14.94 10.13 3.21
C SER A 48 14.23 8.81 3.53
N LYS A 49 15.00 7.72 3.57
CA LYS A 49 14.47 6.40 3.98
C LYS A 49 13.86 6.44 5.38
N ASP A 50 14.44 7.23 6.28
CA ASP A 50 13.91 7.40 7.64
C ASP A 50 12.56 8.11 7.63
N GLN A 51 12.38 9.13 6.79
CA GLN A 51 11.09 9.82 6.65
C GLN A 51 10.00 8.90 6.10
N ILE A 52 10.32 8.08 5.09
CA ILE A 52 9.39 7.05 4.57
C ILE A 52 9.04 6.03 5.64
N ARG A 53 10.03 5.60 6.43
CA ARG A 53 9.80 4.68 7.56
C ARG A 53 8.90 5.28 8.63
N THR A 54 9.07 6.58 8.94
CA THR A 54 8.16 7.30 9.85
C THR A 54 6.74 7.34 9.29
N LEU A 55 6.56 7.66 8.01
CA LEU A 55 5.26 7.63 7.34
C LEU A 55 4.62 6.25 7.42
N GLN A 56 5.39 5.19 7.17
CA GLN A 56 4.91 3.82 7.30
C GLN A 56 4.43 3.50 8.71
N MET A 57 5.20 3.85 9.75
CA MET A 57 4.80 3.62 11.15
C MET A 57 3.51 4.37 11.53
N MET A 58 3.34 5.61 11.06
CA MET A 58 2.08 6.36 11.25
C MET A 58 0.91 5.64 10.57
N HIS A 59 1.08 5.20 9.32
CA HIS A 59 0.03 4.47 8.59
C HIS A 59 -0.29 3.10 9.21
N GLU A 60 0.68 2.42 9.82
CA GLU A 60 0.46 1.15 10.52
C GLU A 60 -0.41 1.35 11.78
N THR A 61 -0.19 2.45 12.51
CA THR A 61 -1.05 2.84 13.64
C THR A 61 -2.45 3.22 13.16
N PHE A 62 -2.55 4.04 12.12
CA PHE A 62 -3.82 4.39 11.47
C PHE A 62 -4.61 3.14 11.02
N ALA A 63 -3.96 2.18 10.39
CA ALA A 63 -4.59 0.94 9.93
C ALA A 63 -5.17 0.13 11.10
N ARG A 64 -4.45 0.07 12.24
CA ARG A 64 -4.90 -0.63 13.45
C ARG A 64 -6.13 0.04 14.08
N LEU A 65 -6.12 1.37 14.19
CA LEU A 65 -7.25 2.15 14.71
C LEU A 65 -8.46 2.02 13.79
N THR A 66 -8.25 2.15 12.48
CA THR A 66 -9.31 2.03 11.47
C THR A 66 -9.92 0.63 11.41
N THR A 67 -9.10 -0.42 11.55
CA THR A 67 -9.59 -1.81 11.68
C THR A 67 -10.60 -1.95 12.82
N THR A 68 -10.27 -1.42 13.99
CA THR A 68 -11.14 -1.46 15.18
C THR A 68 -12.41 -0.64 14.95
N ALA A 69 -12.27 0.58 14.44
CA ALA A 69 -13.39 1.49 14.20
C ALA A 69 -14.40 0.95 13.17
N LEU A 70 -13.90 0.46 12.03
CA LEU A 70 -14.74 -0.11 10.97
C LEU A 70 -15.38 -1.42 11.40
N SER A 71 -14.66 -2.29 12.12
CA SER A 71 -15.24 -3.54 12.61
C SER A 71 -16.42 -3.29 13.54
N ALA A 72 -16.30 -2.32 14.45
CA ALA A 72 -17.39 -1.92 15.35
C ALA A 72 -18.57 -1.31 14.59
N GLN A 73 -18.30 -0.47 13.58
CA GLN A 73 -19.34 0.22 12.83
C GLN A 73 -20.12 -0.69 11.88
N LEU A 74 -19.41 -1.54 11.14
CA LEU A 74 -20.00 -2.44 10.15
C LEU A 74 -20.52 -3.73 10.77
N ARG A 75 -20.22 -3.99 12.05
CA ARG A 75 -20.54 -5.24 12.76
C ARG A 75 -19.99 -6.47 12.02
N ALA A 76 -18.77 -6.36 11.51
CA ALA A 76 -18.04 -7.45 10.86
C ALA A 76 -16.56 -7.42 11.20
N LEU A 77 -15.90 -8.53 10.89
CA LEU A 77 -14.45 -8.61 10.87
C LEU A 77 -13.93 -7.83 9.66
N VAL A 78 -13.30 -6.69 9.93
CA VAL A 78 -12.56 -5.90 8.94
C VAL A 78 -11.08 -6.07 9.22
N GLY A 79 -10.25 -6.12 8.17
CA GLY A 79 -8.79 -6.11 8.29
C GLY A 79 -8.22 -5.00 7.42
N VAL A 80 -7.49 -4.06 8.03
CA VAL A 80 -6.77 -3.00 7.32
C VAL A 80 -5.28 -3.15 7.60
N HIS A 81 -4.49 -3.19 6.53
CA HIS A 81 -3.03 -3.31 6.60
C HIS A 81 -2.38 -2.34 5.62
N VAL A 82 -1.18 -1.87 5.94
CA VAL A 82 -0.40 -1.02 5.04
C VAL A 82 0.24 -1.92 3.98
N GLY A 83 -0.14 -1.73 2.72
CA GLY A 83 0.45 -2.47 1.60
C GLY A 83 1.84 -1.96 1.23
N SER A 84 1.96 -0.65 0.99
CA SER A 84 3.22 0.03 0.69
C SER A 84 3.12 1.52 1.01
N VAL A 85 4.28 2.19 1.08
CA VAL A 85 4.40 3.65 1.11
C VAL A 85 5.38 4.04 0.02
N ASP A 86 4.85 4.59 -1.07
CA ASP A 86 5.61 4.90 -2.28
C ASP A 86 5.60 6.39 -2.60
N GLN A 87 6.70 6.88 -3.17
CA GLN A 87 6.78 8.25 -3.69
C GLN A 87 6.42 8.25 -5.17
N LEU A 88 5.30 8.86 -5.53
CA LEU A 88 4.82 8.95 -6.91
C LEU A 88 4.67 10.41 -7.33
N THR A 89 4.75 10.67 -8.64
CA THR A 89 4.31 11.97 -9.17
C THR A 89 2.78 12.04 -9.15
N TYR A 90 2.23 13.25 -9.08
CA TYR A 90 0.77 13.44 -9.08
C TYR A 90 0.12 12.88 -10.35
N GLU A 91 0.77 13.02 -11.50
CA GLU A 91 0.25 12.49 -12.77
C GLU A 91 0.17 10.95 -12.75
N GLU A 92 1.18 10.28 -12.20
CA GLU A 92 1.15 8.82 -12.05
C GLU A 92 0.04 8.35 -11.10
N PHE A 93 -0.13 9.05 -9.98
CA PHE A 93 -1.20 8.76 -9.02
C PHE A 93 -2.58 8.89 -9.67
N ILE A 94 -2.89 10.02 -10.33
CA ILE A 94 -4.20 10.21 -10.97
C ILE A 94 -4.44 9.20 -12.09
N ARG A 95 -3.40 8.81 -12.85
CA ARG A 95 -3.52 7.78 -13.90
C ARG A 95 -3.75 6.38 -13.33
N SER A 96 -3.34 6.11 -12.09
CA SER A 96 -3.55 4.82 -11.41
C SER A 96 -4.95 4.65 -10.83
N ILE A 97 -5.70 5.74 -10.66
CA ILE A 97 -7.02 5.71 -10.05
C ILE A 97 -8.07 5.18 -11.05
N PRO A 98 -8.89 4.19 -10.67
CA PRO A 98 -9.99 3.72 -11.50
C PRO A 98 -11.05 4.81 -11.70
N ASN A 99 -11.71 4.79 -12.85
CA ASN A 99 -12.82 5.70 -13.15
C ASN A 99 -14.08 4.89 -13.49
N PRO A 100 -15.17 4.97 -12.70
CA PRO A 100 -15.38 5.82 -11.52
C PRO A 100 -14.70 5.30 -10.23
N THR A 101 -14.44 6.21 -9.27
CA THR A 101 -13.99 5.88 -7.89
C THR A 101 -14.62 6.80 -6.84
N THR A 102 -14.52 6.42 -5.56
CA THR A 102 -14.80 7.29 -4.42
C THR A 102 -13.53 8.03 -4.04
N LEU A 103 -13.47 9.32 -4.35
CA LEU A 103 -12.33 10.19 -4.06
C LEU A 103 -12.74 11.30 -3.09
N ALA A 104 -12.07 11.40 -1.95
CA ALA A 104 -12.24 12.49 -1.00
C ALA A 104 -11.04 13.42 -1.00
N VAL A 105 -11.30 14.73 -1.13
CA VAL A 105 -10.30 15.78 -0.99
C VAL A 105 -10.39 16.35 0.42
N ILE A 106 -9.28 16.30 1.15
CA ILE A 106 -9.22 16.57 2.58
C ILE A 106 -8.38 17.81 2.80
N ASN A 107 -8.90 18.78 3.55
CA ASN A 107 -8.10 19.91 4.01
C ASN A 107 -7.25 19.48 5.22
N MET A 108 -5.95 19.77 5.19
CA MET A 108 -4.99 19.26 6.16
C MET A 108 -4.63 20.27 7.27
N ASP A 109 -5.49 21.26 7.55
CA ASP A 109 -5.29 22.26 8.61
C ASP A 109 -4.83 21.60 9.94
N PRO A 110 -3.72 22.03 10.57
CA PRO A 110 -2.91 23.24 10.35
C PRO A 110 -1.82 23.16 9.25
N LEU A 111 -1.67 22.01 8.60
CA LEU A 111 -0.75 21.86 7.48
C LEU A 111 -1.31 22.56 6.23
N ARG A 112 -0.41 23.11 5.43
CA ARG A 112 -0.79 23.77 4.17
C ARG A 112 -1.07 22.74 3.09
N GLY A 113 -2.20 22.87 2.42
CA GLY A 113 -2.57 22.09 1.24
C GLY A 113 -3.70 21.09 1.52
N SER A 114 -3.86 20.16 0.58
CA SER A 114 -4.91 19.15 0.63
C SER A 114 -4.32 17.76 0.45
N ALA A 115 -4.91 16.79 1.13
CA ALA A 115 -4.68 15.37 0.91
C ALA A 115 -5.83 14.78 0.09
N VAL A 116 -5.58 13.60 -0.48
CA VAL A 116 -6.59 12.85 -1.21
C VAL A 116 -6.66 11.46 -0.61
N LEU A 117 -7.88 10.98 -0.35
CA LEU A 117 -8.16 9.60 0.03
C LEU A 117 -9.00 8.98 -1.07
N GLU A 118 -8.53 7.86 -1.61
CA GLU A 118 -9.27 7.06 -2.58
C GLU A 118 -9.74 5.77 -1.92
N ILE A 119 -10.96 5.35 -2.25
CA ILE A 119 -11.53 4.08 -1.83
C ILE A 119 -12.14 3.42 -3.06
N ASP A 120 -11.67 2.21 -3.37
CA ASP A 120 -12.20 1.43 -4.48
C ASP A 120 -13.74 1.29 -4.39
N PRO A 121 -14.46 1.42 -5.53
CA PRO A 121 -15.91 1.30 -5.57
C PRO A 121 -16.46 0.02 -4.93
N SER A 122 -15.77 -1.12 -5.09
CA SER A 122 -16.25 -2.39 -4.54
C SER A 122 -16.27 -2.36 -3.01
N ILE A 123 -15.26 -1.74 -2.39
CA ILE A 123 -15.21 -1.54 -0.93
C ILE A 123 -16.29 -0.53 -0.52
N THR A 124 -16.43 0.56 -1.28
CA THR A 124 -17.45 1.59 -1.03
C THR A 124 -18.86 1.00 -1.00
N PHE A 125 -19.27 0.27 -2.03
CA PHE A 125 -20.60 -0.35 -2.09
C PHE A 125 -20.78 -1.43 -1.02
N THR A 126 -19.72 -2.18 -0.69
CA THR A 126 -19.76 -3.15 0.41
C THR A 126 -20.02 -2.47 1.76
N ILE A 127 -19.39 -1.32 2.02
CA ILE A 127 -19.61 -0.52 3.22
C ILE A 127 -21.06 -0.02 3.26
N ILE A 128 -21.54 0.57 2.17
CA ILE A 128 -22.91 1.10 2.06
C ILE A 128 -23.94 -0.01 2.30
N ASP A 129 -23.79 -1.16 1.62
CA ASP A 129 -24.72 -2.28 1.73
C ASP A 129 -24.86 -2.73 3.19
N ARG A 130 -23.73 -2.88 3.91
CA ARG A 130 -23.75 -3.22 5.34
C ARG A 130 -24.42 -2.16 6.21
N LEU A 131 -24.18 -0.88 5.92
CA LEU A 131 -24.79 0.22 6.68
C LEU A 131 -26.31 0.30 6.46
N PHE A 132 -26.78 -0.12 5.29
CA PHE A 132 -28.21 -0.22 4.97
C PHE A 132 -28.84 -1.56 5.38
N GLY A 133 -28.08 -2.44 6.04
CA GLY A 133 -28.57 -3.70 6.60
C GLY A 133 -28.48 -4.90 5.65
N GLY A 134 -27.79 -4.75 4.51
CA GLY A 134 -27.49 -5.84 3.59
C GLY A 134 -26.35 -6.76 4.06
N PRO A 135 -26.10 -7.86 3.34
CA PRO A 135 -25.12 -8.87 3.71
C PRO A 135 -23.66 -8.41 3.56
N GLY A 136 -23.39 -7.33 2.81
CA GLY A 136 -22.05 -6.84 2.52
C GLY A 136 -21.33 -7.72 1.49
N GLU A 137 -22.06 -8.24 0.51
CA GLU A 137 -21.44 -9.05 -0.54
C GLU A 137 -20.69 -8.16 -1.53
N PRO A 138 -19.45 -8.53 -1.92
CA PRO A 138 -18.67 -7.74 -2.84
C PRO A 138 -19.40 -7.66 -4.18
N THR A 139 -19.89 -6.48 -4.51
CA THR A 139 -20.65 -6.27 -5.73
C THR A 139 -19.74 -5.66 -6.80
N LYS A 140 -19.80 -6.18 -8.03
CA LYS A 140 -19.11 -5.60 -9.20
C LYS A 140 -19.82 -4.36 -9.75
N ILE A 141 -20.44 -3.57 -8.87
CA ILE A 141 -21.07 -2.33 -9.26
C ILE A 141 -19.97 -1.27 -9.36
N THR A 142 -19.85 -0.68 -10.54
CA THR A 142 -18.88 0.38 -10.83
C THR A 142 -19.68 1.54 -11.43
N ARG A 143 -20.37 2.29 -10.58
CA ARG A 143 -21.13 3.49 -10.94
C ARG A 143 -20.84 4.61 -9.95
N GLU A 144 -21.23 5.83 -10.31
CA GLU A 144 -21.23 6.97 -9.40
C GLU A 144 -22.19 6.74 -8.22
N LEU A 145 -21.81 7.25 -7.06
CA LEU A 145 -22.63 7.23 -5.85
C LEU A 145 -23.79 8.22 -6.00
N SER A 146 -24.96 7.83 -5.49
CA SER A 146 -26.08 8.75 -5.30
C SER A 146 -25.82 9.70 -4.13
N ASP A 147 -26.59 10.78 -4.03
CA ASP A 147 -26.45 11.77 -2.96
C ASP A 147 -26.55 11.17 -1.54
N ILE A 148 -27.43 10.17 -1.37
CA ILE A 148 -27.59 9.47 -0.08
C ILE A 148 -26.35 8.64 0.22
N GLU A 149 -25.84 7.91 -0.77
CA GLU A 149 -24.62 7.10 -0.65
C GLU A 149 -23.39 7.97 -0.36
N LEU A 150 -23.28 9.13 -1.01
CA LEU A 150 -22.24 10.13 -0.76
C LEU A 150 -22.28 10.63 0.68
N SER A 151 -23.45 11.00 1.19
CA SER A 151 -23.60 11.48 2.57
C SER A 151 -23.23 10.42 3.61
N VAL A 152 -23.58 9.16 3.35
CA VAL A 152 -23.20 8.03 4.22
C VAL A 152 -21.70 7.80 4.18
N MET A 153 -21.10 7.82 3.00
CA MET A 153 -19.65 7.63 2.84
C MET A 153 -18.85 8.79 3.42
N GLU A 154 -19.32 10.02 3.34
CA GLU A 154 -18.70 11.17 3.98
C GLU A 154 -18.59 10.95 5.51
N GLY A 155 -19.66 10.48 6.15
CA GLY A 155 -19.63 10.14 7.58
C GLY A 155 -18.63 9.05 7.94
N ILE A 156 -18.47 8.04 7.07
CA ILE A 156 -17.44 6.99 7.23
C ILE A 156 -16.04 7.59 7.09
N ILE A 157 -15.81 8.38 6.05
CA ILE A 157 -14.52 8.99 5.74
C ILE A 157 -14.08 9.91 6.86
N VAL A 158 -14.96 10.78 7.36
CA VAL A 158 -14.66 11.65 8.51
C VAL A 158 -14.20 10.85 9.73
N ARG A 159 -14.81 9.69 9.98
CA ARG A 159 -14.44 8.83 11.10
C ARG A 159 -13.10 8.13 10.88
N ILE A 160 -12.82 7.67 9.66
CA ILE A 160 -11.51 7.13 9.28
C ILE A 160 -10.43 8.21 9.45
N LEU A 161 -10.69 9.43 9.00
CA LEU A 161 -9.76 10.56 9.14
C LEU A 161 -9.53 10.97 10.60
N GLY A 162 -10.52 10.77 11.47
CA GLY A 162 -10.36 10.88 12.92
C GLY A 162 -9.23 9.98 13.44
N ASN A 163 -9.16 8.73 12.96
CA ASN A 163 -8.09 7.79 13.32
C ASN A 163 -6.74 8.21 12.75
N LEU A 164 -6.71 8.81 11.56
CA LEU A 164 -5.47 9.31 10.95
C LEU A 164 -4.90 10.51 11.71
N ARG A 165 -5.75 11.34 12.30
CA ARG A 165 -5.33 12.47 13.15
C ARG A 165 -4.80 12.02 14.51
N GLU A 166 -5.26 10.89 15.01
CA GLU A 166 -4.82 10.33 16.30
C GLU A 166 -3.49 9.55 16.18
N ALA A 167 -3.28 8.90 15.02
CA ALA A 167 -2.05 8.17 14.69
C ALA A 167 -0.84 9.11 14.50
#